data_AF-A0A2G8HY29-F1
#
_entry.id   AF-A0A2G8HY29-F1
#
_cell.length_a   1.000
_cell.length_b   1.000
_cell.length_c   1.000
_cell.angle_alpha   90.00
_cell.angle_beta   90.00
_cell.angle_gamma   90.00
#
_symmetry.space_group_name_H-M   'P 1'
#
loop_
_entity.id
_entity.type
_entity.pdbx_description
1 polymer ?
#
loop_
_entity_poly.entity_id
_entity_poly.type
_entity_poly.pdbx_seq_one_letter_code
_entity_poly.pdbx_strand_id
1 'polypeptide(L)'
;MRKTNYSSFWKGTTTCLNHREKEILSYRPKDFLYGRKGPWPQPSPDHPFGESPAVLKIPLREILDWWIFVGLRYVVTLLLTPFIYIYYLFNRGLVSVSDKEFNSYLTKSMMSKFLSHQLDKSDLNHFKDYINEDETYLITDLSPVEVVDTFEGIFVSPSKTLLELRDGKYVVKCIYIDDSKEIFTPKDGEGWELAKYFVLQGAALCATLVEHPSLHFPLDSINAITKTALPKEHILFKLLYPHLRFTLQLENAVLTYKTSLLQSKWWMPYAPYPGPYDGLRELLVCGYKGMIGNKSYTGYQFYRRPRKIYSEYGDFLNLYYDTIHDFVSEVLADVKCGDRAIENWANYISPLVPNFPDGKEIFEEGNLVDTVSYFIWDVTIAHSLDHYNYGAMNIQKVPLRIRHTAPTKGMSYFSRKKLVSAVDQTKYRMSQLLFFKPTNVTCLYNTNYNFKEEKLIRMNKDFLQNLHEAERSALVKGINYMPLKDIARSIQY
;
A
#
# COMPACT_ATOMS: atom_id res chain seq x y z
N MET A 1 23.90 -33.28 -53.05
CA MET A 1 23.53 -32.36 -51.94
C MET A 1 24.23 -32.85 -50.67
N ARG A 2 25.03 -31.98 -50.05
CA ARG A 2 26.03 -32.30 -49.02
C ARG A 2 25.35 -32.60 -47.67
N LYS A 3 25.74 -33.71 -47.04
CA LYS A 3 25.53 -33.98 -45.60
C LYS A 3 26.61 -33.24 -44.82
N THR A 4 26.24 -32.24 -44.03
CA THR A 4 27.13 -31.58 -43.09
C THR A 4 27.05 -32.28 -41.73
N ASN A 5 28.13 -32.96 -41.36
CA ASN A 5 28.41 -33.46 -40.02
C ASN A 5 28.76 -32.29 -39.11
N TYR A 6 27.91 -31.97 -38.14
CA TYR A 6 28.30 -31.17 -36.97
C TYR A 6 28.73 -32.11 -35.84
N SER A 7 29.94 -32.64 -35.96
CA SER A 7 30.64 -33.28 -34.85
C SER A 7 32.02 -32.63 -34.72
N SER A 8 32.17 -31.79 -33.71
CA SER A 8 33.42 -31.35 -33.04
C SER A 8 33.41 -29.84 -32.85
N PHE A 9 33.11 -29.39 -31.63
CA PHE A 9 33.70 -28.19 -31.03
C PHE A 9 33.28 -28.07 -29.56
N TRP A 10 33.68 -29.04 -28.73
CA TRP A 10 33.73 -28.86 -27.27
C TRP A 10 34.89 -29.70 -26.72
N LYS A 11 36.09 -29.13 -26.78
CA LYS A 11 37.23 -29.57 -25.99
C LYS A 11 37.42 -28.57 -24.84
N GLY A 12 37.30 -29.08 -23.62
CA GLY A 12 38.05 -28.60 -22.46
C GLY A 12 37.66 -27.25 -21.87
N THR A 13 36.71 -27.26 -20.95
CA THR A 13 36.88 -26.60 -19.65
C THR A 13 36.37 -27.55 -18.58
N THR A 14 37.30 -28.21 -17.89
CA THR A 14 37.08 -28.92 -16.63
C THR A 14 36.66 -27.90 -15.59
N THR A 15 35.37 -27.58 -15.57
CA THR A 15 34.74 -26.91 -14.44
C THR A 15 34.38 -27.97 -13.41
N CYS A 16 34.69 -27.70 -12.14
CA CYS A 16 34.30 -28.51 -11.01
C CYS A 16 32.76 -28.60 -10.96
N LEU A 17 32.19 -29.53 -11.72
CA LEU A 17 30.82 -29.99 -11.52
C LEU A 17 30.83 -30.77 -10.21
N ASN A 18 30.64 -30.06 -9.12
CA ASN A 18 30.22 -30.64 -7.86
C ASN A 18 29.07 -31.61 -8.17
N HIS A 19 29.26 -32.88 -7.81
CA HIS A 19 28.21 -33.88 -7.72
C HIS A 19 27.14 -33.38 -6.71
N ARG A 20 26.29 -32.44 -7.11
CA ARG A 20 24.96 -32.30 -6.53
C ARG A 20 24.20 -33.51 -7.06
N GLU A 21 24.13 -34.56 -6.26
CA GLU A 21 23.09 -35.59 -6.45
C GLU A 21 21.79 -34.84 -6.76
N LYS A 22 21.21 -35.10 -7.94
CA LYS A 22 19.89 -34.59 -8.26
C LYS A 22 18.92 -35.35 -7.36
N GLU A 23 18.79 -34.91 -6.11
CA GLU A 23 17.73 -35.34 -5.22
C GLU A 23 16.42 -34.97 -5.93
N ILE A 24 15.77 -35.93 -6.57
CA ILE A 24 14.49 -35.69 -7.21
C ILE A 24 13.53 -35.41 -6.06
N LEU A 25 13.18 -34.13 -5.85
CA LEU A 25 12.19 -33.76 -4.86
C LEU A 25 10.93 -34.60 -5.11
N SER A 26 10.52 -35.35 -4.10
CA SER A 26 9.44 -36.34 -4.17
C SER A 26 8.04 -35.72 -4.20
N TYR A 27 7.92 -34.42 -4.49
CA TYR A 27 6.65 -33.72 -4.52
C TYR A 27 5.81 -34.13 -5.73
N ARG A 28 4.57 -34.52 -5.46
CA ARG A 28 3.52 -34.82 -6.43
C ARG A 28 2.58 -33.61 -6.56
N PRO A 29 1.84 -33.48 -7.68
CA PRO A 29 0.90 -32.38 -7.86
C PRO A 29 -0.06 -32.17 -6.67
N LYS A 30 -0.56 -33.25 -6.06
CA LYS A 30 -1.48 -33.19 -4.91
C LYS A 30 -0.90 -32.55 -3.64
N ASP A 31 0.42 -32.42 -3.57
CA ASP A 31 1.12 -31.81 -2.44
C ASP A 31 1.02 -30.28 -2.48
N PHE A 32 0.66 -29.70 -3.63
CA PHE A 32 0.41 -28.26 -3.83
C PHE A 32 -1.08 -27.94 -3.73
N LEU A 33 -1.45 -26.71 -3.35
CA LEU A 33 -2.84 -26.33 -3.09
C LEU A 33 -3.75 -26.52 -4.31
N TYR A 34 -3.24 -26.20 -5.50
CA TYR A 34 -3.98 -26.25 -6.76
C TYR A 34 -3.31 -27.15 -7.81
N GLY A 35 -2.55 -28.16 -7.38
CA GLY A 35 -1.94 -29.10 -8.32
C GLY A 35 -0.87 -28.48 -9.23
N ARG A 36 -0.24 -27.36 -8.81
CA ARG A 36 0.67 -26.51 -9.60
C ARG A 36 0.04 -25.83 -10.83
N LYS A 37 -1.29 -25.86 -10.99
CA LYS A 37 -1.98 -25.30 -12.17
C LYS A 37 -2.17 -23.78 -12.12
N GLY A 38 -1.78 -23.12 -11.04
CA GLY A 38 -2.03 -21.71 -10.78
C GLY A 38 -2.82 -21.51 -9.48
N PRO A 39 -3.08 -20.26 -9.07
CA PRO A 39 -2.97 -19.04 -9.86
C PRO A 39 -1.52 -18.64 -10.18
N TRP A 40 -1.30 -18.04 -11.35
CA TRP A 40 -0.02 -17.48 -11.76
C TRP A 40 -0.21 -16.01 -12.13
N PRO A 41 0.70 -15.12 -11.70
CA PRO A 41 0.71 -13.73 -12.16
C PRO A 41 1.02 -13.65 -13.66
N GLN A 42 0.52 -12.60 -14.28
CA GLN A 42 0.73 -12.25 -15.69
C GLN A 42 0.84 -10.72 -15.81
N PRO A 43 1.38 -10.16 -16.91
CA PRO A 43 1.42 -8.71 -17.09
C PRO A 43 0.04 -8.06 -16.87
N SER A 44 0.02 -6.87 -16.25
CA SER A 44 -1.23 -6.10 -16.06
C SER A 44 -1.92 -5.93 -17.41
N PRO A 45 -3.23 -6.21 -17.51
CA PRO A 45 -3.95 -6.10 -18.78
C PRO A 45 -4.07 -4.65 -19.25
N ASP A 46 -4.12 -3.69 -18.33
CA ASP A 46 -4.31 -2.27 -18.64
C ASP A 46 -2.96 -1.58 -18.92
N HIS A 47 -1.96 -1.78 -18.05
CA HIS A 47 -0.63 -1.17 -18.17
C HIS A 47 0.49 -2.24 -18.05
N PRO A 48 0.69 -3.11 -19.05
CA PRO A 48 1.63 -4.24 -18.97
C PRO A 48 3.09 -3.83 -18.73
N PHE A 49 3.43 -2.58 -19.05
CA PHE A 49 4.77 -2.01 -18.83
C PHE A 49 4.82 -0.97 -17.73
N GLY A 50 3.67 -0.54 -17.19
CA GLY A 50 3.54 0.55 -16.21
C GLY A 50 3.19 0.07 -14.81
N GLU A 51 2.46 -1.04 -14.68
CA GLU A 51 2.01 -1.58 -13.39
C GLU A 51 2.74 -2.87 -13.02
N SER A 52 2.53 -3.29 -11.77
CA SER A 52 2.83 -4.63 -11.31
C SER A 52 2.08 -5.69 -12.12
N PRO A 53 2.61 -6.93 -12.19
CA PRO A 53 1.84 -8.08 -12.66
C PRO A 53 0.51 -8.22 -11.90
N ALA A 54 -0.48 -8.82 -12.54
CA ALA A 54 -1.80 -9.08 -12.00
C ALA A 54 -2.15 -10.57 -12.07
N VAL A 55 -3.00 -11.03 -11.15
CA VAL A 55 -3.49 -12.41 -11.12
C VAL A 55 -4.93 -12.50 -11.60
N LEU A 56 -5.15 -12.83 -12.87
CA LEU A 56 -6.49 -12.80 -13.49
C LEU A 56 -7.30 -14.09 -13.31
N LYS A 57 -6.63 -15.24 -13.24
CA LYS A 57 -7.28 -16.56 -13.16
C LYS A 57 -7.39 -17.02 -11.72
N ILE A 58 -8.37 -16.48 -11.01
CA ILE A 58 -8.62 -16.82 -9.60
C ILE A 58 -9.34 -18.18 -9.48
N PRO A 59 -8.85 -19.13 -8.66
CA PRO A 59 -9.54 -20.38 -8.41
C PRO A 59 -10.95 -20.15 -7.84
N LEU A 60 -11.95 -20.90 -8.32
CA LEU A 60 -13.36 -20.76 -7.91
C LEU A 60 -13.56 -20.79 -6.38
N ARG A 61 -12.77 -21.61 -5.67
CA ARG A 61 -12.84 -21.70 -4.21
C ARG A 61 -12.50 -20.36 -3.53
N GLU A 62 -11.51 -19.63 -4.03
CA GLU A 62 -11.11 -18.31 -3.50
C GLU A 62 -12.21 -17.27 -3.77
N ILE A 63 -12.82 -17.33 -4.97
CA ILE A 63 -13.94 -16.47 -5.36
C ILE A 63 -15.13 -16.65 -4.41
N LEU A 64 -15.52 -17.91 -4.18
CA LEU A 64 -16.64 -18.25 -3.30
C LEU A 64 -16.36 -17.87 -1.84
N ASP A 65 -15.16 -18.17 -1.33
CA ASP A 65 -14.75 -17.80 0.03
C ASP A 65 -14.82 -16.28 0.23
N TRP A 66 -14.29 -15.49 -0.72
CA TRP A 66 -14.39 -14.04 -0.67
C TRP A 66 -15.83 -13.54 -0.73
N TRP A 67 -16.68 -14.07 -1.61
CA TRP A 67 -18.08 -13.60 -1.71
C TRP A 67 -18.88 -13.84 -0.43
N ILE A 68 -18.69 -15.00 0.21
CA ILE A 68 -19.40 -15.37 1.44
C ILE A 68 -19.02 -14.44 2.59
N PHE A 69 -17.73 -14.17 2.77
CA PHE A 69 -17.24 -13.46 3.96
C PHE A 69 -17.05 -11.95 3.76
N VAL A 70 -16.80 -11.51 2.53
CA VAL A 70 -16.45 -10.12 2.20
C VAL A 70 -17.48 -9.53 1.24
N GLY A 71 -17.72 -10.17 0.09
CA GLY A 71 -18.53 -9.60 -1.00
C GLY A 71 -19.99 -9.29 -0.61
N LEU A 72 -20.66 -10.16 0.15
CA LEU A 72 -22.04 -9.95 0.58
C LEU A 72 -22.23 -8.64 1.37
N ARG A 73 -21.24 -8.28 2.20
CA ARG A 73 -21.25 -7.04 2.97
C ARG A 73 -21.31 -5.80 2.06
N TYR A 74 -20.60 -5.81 0.92
CA TYR A 74 -20.63 -4.67 -0.01
C TYR A 74 -22.04 -4.44 -0.54
N VAL A 75 -22.72 -5.51 -0.94
CA VAL A 75 -24.11 -5.45 -1.43
C VAL A 75 -25.06 -4.89 -0.38
N VAL A 76 -24.98 -5.39 0.86
CA VAL A 76 -25.82 -4.91 1.97
C VAL A 76 -25.54 -3.44 2.29
N THR A 77 -24.26 -3.03 2.30
CA THR A 77 -23.86 -1.66 2.63
C THR A 77 -24.37 -0.65 1.60
N LEU A 78 -24.49 -1.02 0.33
CA LEU A 78 -25.04 -0.15 -0.72
C LEU A 78 -26.47 0.33 -0.42
N LEU A 79 -27.24 -0.42 0.37
CA LEU A 79 -28.59 -0.04 0.80
C LEU A 79 -28.60 1.23 1.67
N LEU A 80 -27.45 1.64 2.23
CA LEU A 80 -27.32 2.88 3.02
C LEU A 80 -27.26 4.15 2.14
N THR A 81 -27.06 4.01 0.83
CA THR A 81 -26.85 5.13 -0.09
C THR A 81 -27.92 6.24 0.02
N PRO A 82 -29.24 5.94 0.00
CA PRO A 82 -30.26 6.98 0.05
C PRO A 82 -30.22 7.79 1.35
N PHE A 83 -29.98 7.13 2.48
CA PHE A 83 -29.91 7.77 3.79
C PHE A 83 -28.69 8.70 3.91
N ILE A 84 -27.54 8.26 3.41
CA ILE A 84 -26.32 9.07 3.38
C ILE A 84 -26.48 10.27 2.46
N TYR A 85 -27.14 10.09 1.31
CA TYR A 85 -27.44 11.19 0.40
C TYR A 85 -28.33 12.24 1.06
N ILE A 86 -29.42 11.83 1.70
CA ILE A 86 -30.32 12.73 2.43
C ILE A 86 -29.56 13.47 3.53
N TYR A 87 -28.70 12.80 4.28
CA TYR A 87 -27.87 13.44 5.30
C TYR A 87 -27.01 14.58 4.70
N TYR A 88 -26.32 14.34 3.58
CA TYR A 88 -25.47 15.35 2.96
C TYR A 88 -26.22 16.41 2.16
N LEU A 89 -27.50 16.20 1.80
CA LEU A 89 -28.32 17.30 1.30
C LEU A 89 -28.39 18.46 2.30
N PHE A 90 -28.46 18.15 3.60
CA PHE A 90 -28.56 19.15 4.67
C PHE A 90 -27.23 19.50 5.32
N ASN A 91 -26.28 18.57 5.37
CA ASN A 91 -25.01 18.72 6.10
C ASN A 91 -23.78 18.87 5.19
N ARG A 92 -23.95 19.20 3.91
CA ARG A 92 -22.81 19.34 2.98
C ARG A 92 -21.89 20.51 3.28
N GLY A 93 -20.66 20.36 2.83
CA GLY A 93 -19.63 21.38 2.83
C GLY A 93 -18.36 20.88 3.48
N LEU A 94 -17.25 21.55 3.18
CA LEU A 94 -16.02 21.35 3.93
C LEU A 94 -16.08 22.12 5.26
N VAL A 95 -15.31 21.66 6.23
CA VAL A 95 -15.12 22.33 7.51
C VAL A 95 -13.70 22.83 7.61
N SER A 96 -13.49 23.93 8.33
CA SER A 96 -12.15 24.51 8.48
C SER A 96 -11.18 23.51 9.10
N VAL A 97 -9.93 23.55 8.66
CA VAL A 97 -8.84 22.73 9.18
C VAL A 97 -7.85 23.68 9.82
N SER A 98 -7.71 23.66 11.15
CA SER A 98 -6.70 24.49 11.82
C SER A 98 -5.29 24.09 11.40
N ASP A 99 -4.31 24.99 11.52
CA ASP A 99 -2.92 24.68 11.15
C ASP A 99 -2.34 23.54 11.99
N LYS A 100 -2.77 23.43 13.25
CA LYS A 100 -2.43 22.31 14.12
C LYS A 100 -2.98 20.98 13.59
N GLU A 101 -4.24 20.96 13.15
CA GLU A 101 -4.85 19.76 12.56
C GLU A 101 -4.22 19.41 11.23
N PHE A 102 -3.94 20.41 10.38
CA PHE A 102 -3.25 20.22 9.11
C PHE A 102 -1.86 19.61 9.31
N ASN A 103 -1.08 20.17 10.24
CA ASN A 103 0.21 19.60 10.62
C ASN A 103 0.06 18.17 11.14
N SER A 104 -0.96 17.90 11.96
CA SER A 104 -1.22 16.56 12.50
C SER A 104 -1.60 15.55 11.42
N TYR A 105 -2.32 15.95 10.36
CA TYR A 105 -2.57 15.06 9.23
C TYR A 105 -1.25 14.65 8.58
N LEU A 106 -0.37 15.59 8.26
CA LEU A 106 0.88 15.28 7.57
C LEU A 106 1.93 14.60 8.45
N THR A 107 1.86 14.71 9.78
CA THR A 107 2.91 14.21 10.69
C THR A 107 2.46 13.09 11.64
N LYS A 108 1.16 12.83 11.78
CA LYS A 108 0.60 11.85 12.74
C LYS A 108 -0.51 10.99 12.13
N SER A 109 -0.49 10.79 10.83
CA SER A 109 -1.45 9.95 10.11
C SER A 109 -0.73 9.15 9.03
N MET A 110 -1.45 8.32 8.27
CA MET A 110 -0.85 7.62 7.13
C MET A 110 -0.19 8.57 6.11
N MET A 111 -0.61 9.84 6.07
CA MET A 111 -0.02 10.84 5.17
C MET A 111 1.43 11.18 5.54
N SER A 112 1.90 10.79 6.73
CA SER A 112 3.31 10.94 7.08
C SER A 112 4.24 10.04 6.26
N LYS A 113 3.70 9.04 5.55
CA LYS A 113 4.45 8.26 4.54
C LYS A 113 5.03 9.13 3.42
N PHE A 114 4.42 10.28 3.14
CA PHE A 114 4.91 11.22 2.12
C PHE A 114 6.06 12.11 2.59
N LEU A 115 6.46 12.03 3.87
CA LEU A 115 7.56 12.83 4.39
C LEU A 115 8.90 12.31 3.86
N SER A 116 9.64 13.19 3.19
CA SER A 116 10.97 12.89 2.63
C SER A 116 11.98 13.99 2.97
N HIS A 117 13.24 13.61 3.23
CA HIS A 117 14.35 14.55 3.31
C HIS A 117 14.96 14.87 1.94
N GLN A 118 14.52 14.18 0.89
CA GLN A 118 15.11 14.30 -0.43
C GLN A 118 14.43 15.41 -1.22
N LEU A 119 14.98 16.62 -1.14
CA LEU A 119 14.59 17.73 -2.01
C LEU A 119 15.26 17.57 -3.38
N ASP A 120 14.47 17.65 -4.45
CA ASP A 120 14.95 17.72 -5.82
C ASP A 120 15.29 19.18 -6.23
N LYS A 121 15.75 19.38 -7.47
CA LYS A 121 16.15 20.71 -7.95
C LYS A 121 14.95 21.66 -8.07
N SER A 122 13.77 21.14 -8.41
CA SER A 122 12.54 21.94 -8.50
C SER A 122 12.11 22.39 -7.11
N ASP A 123 12.20 21.52 -6.10
CA ASP A 123 11.89 21.85 -4.71
C ASP A 123 12.75 23.00 -4.20
N LEU A 124 14.08 22.90 -4.39
CA LEU A 124 15.02 23.94 -3.98
C LEU A 124 14.74 25.28 -4.68
N ASN A 125 14.34 25.24 -5.96
CA ASN A 125 13.99 26.45 -6.70
C ASN A 125 12.68 27.08 -6.21
N HIS A 126 11.65 26.27 -5.95
CA HIS A 126 10.38 26.76 -5.44
C HIS A 126 10.56 27.38 -4.05
N PHE A 127 11.21 26.65 -3.13
CA PHE A 127 11.34 27.05 -1.74
C PHE A 127 12.61 27.84 -1.41
N LYS A 128 13.31 28.39 -2.40
CA LYS A 128 14.60 29.09 -2.21
C LYS A 128 14.56 30.17 -1.13
N ASP A 129 13.44 30.88 -1.00
CA ASP A 129 13.28 31.99 -0.05
C ASP A 129 12.80 31.51 1.35
N TYR A 130 12.57 30.20 1.50
CA TYR A 130 12.04 29.57 2.72
C TYR A 130 12.98 28.51 3.31
N ILE A 131 14.06 28.15 2.60
CA ILE A 131 15.07 27.20 3.02
C ILE A 131 16.30 27.96 3.52
N ASN A 132 16.81 27.54 4.68
CA ASN A 132 18.07 27.97 5.26
C ASN A 132 19.00 26.76 5.44
N GLU A 133 20.30 26.91 5.13
CA GLU A 133 21.28 25.83 5.22
C GLU A 133 21.45 25.28 6.65
N ASP A 134 21.19 26.11 7.67
CA ASP A 134 21.31 25.73 9.08
C ASP A 134 20.07 24.99 9.63
N GLU A 135 19.00 24.87 8.85
CA GLU A 135 17.73 24.26 9.28
C GLU A 135 17.51 22.88 8.64
N THR A 136 16.77 22.01 9.35
CA THR A 136 16.38 20.70 8.81
C THR A 136 14.96 20.74 8.28
N TYR A 137 14.78 20.25 7.06
CA TYR A 137 13.49 20.21 6.38
C TYR A 137 13.06 18.81 5.99
N LEU A 138 11.74 18.65 5.91
CA LEU A 138 11.06 17.58 5.21
C LEU A 138 10.15 18.19 4.14
N ILE A 139 9.87 17.41 3.10
CA ILE A 139 8.89 17.74 2.07
C ILE A 139 7.79 16.68 2.02
N THR A 140 6.57 17.13 1.80
CA THR A 140 5.47 16.31 1.28
C THR A 140 5.23 16.72 -0.16
N ASP A 141 5.63 15.86 -1.09
CA ASP A 141 5.45 16.08 -2.52
C ASP A 141 4.22 15.32 -3.02
N LEU A 142 3.25 16.04 -3.57
CA LEU A 142 2.01 15.48 -4.12
C LEU A 142 1.91 15.73 -5.63
N SER A 143 3.06 15.83 -6.32
CA SER A 143 3.13 15.95 -7.76
C SER A 143 2.45 14.84 -8.57
N PRO A 144 2.32 13.57 -8.11
CA PRO A 144 1.64 12.55 -8.90
C PRO A 144 0.23 12.93 -9.35
N VAL A 145 -0.47 13.80 -8.62
CA VAL A 145 -1.84 14.21 -9.00
C VAL A 145 -1.91 15.01 -10.30
N GLU A 146 -0.77 15.40 -10.88
CA GLU A 146 -0.70 16.05 -12.19
C GLU A 146 -1.30 15.20 -13.32
N VAL A 147 -1.27 13.87 -13.19
CA VAL A 147 -1.78 12.94 -14.20
C VAL A 147 -3.30 12.80 -14.18
N VAL A 148 -3.98 13.43 -13.22
CA VAL A 148 -5.42 13.26 -13.01
C VAL A 148 -6.21 14.23 -13.87
N ASP A 149 -6.76 13.70 -14.96
CA ASP A 149 -7.80 14.39 -15.72
C ASP A 149 -9.07 14.50 -14.88
N THR A 150 -9.56 15.72 -14.64
CA THR A 150 -10.73 15.94 -13.79
C THR A 150 -12.03 15.98 -14.58
N PHE A 151 -13.14 15.60 -13.94
CA PHE A 151 -14.47 15.89 -14.48
C PHE A 151 -14.74 17.40 -14.47
N GLU A 152 -15.60 17.86 -15.39
CA GLU A 152 -15.97 19.27 -15.48
C GLU A 152 -16.42 19.87 -14.13
N GLY A 153 -15.82 21.01 -13.77
CA GLY A 153 -16.10 21.74 -12.54
C GLY A 153 -15.59 21.05 -11.26
N ILE A 154 -14.72 20.05 -11.38
CA ILE A 154 -13.92 19.48 -10.30
C ILE A 154 -12.46 19.83 -10.58
N PHE A 155 -11.72 20.19 -9.55
CA PHE A 155 -10.33 20.63 -9.67
C PHE A 155 -9.43 19.80 -8.75
N VAL A 156 -8.19 19.66 -9.20
CA VAL A 156 -7.05 19.04 -8.52
C VAL A 156 -5.84 19.87 -8.96
N SER A 157 -4.89 20.11 -8.05
CA SER A 157 -3.63 20.77 -8.37
C SER A 157 -2.49 20.00 -7.70
N PRO A 158 -1.38 19.75 -8.40
CA PRO A 158 -0.13 19.35 -7.77
C PRO A 158 0.25 20.35 -6.69
N SER A 159 0.77 19.83 -5.58
CA SER A 159 1.17 20.65 -4.44
C SER A 159 2.39 20.06 -3.75
N LYS A 160 3.18 20.94 -3.13
CA LYS A 160 4.35 20.57 -2.34
C LYS A 160 4.29 21.32 -1.02
N THR A 161 4.51 20.62 0.09
CA THR A 161 4.48 21.23 1.43
C THR A 161 5.85 21.10 2.07
N LEU A 162 6.42 22.22 2.49
CA LEU A 162 7.69 22.25 3.22
C LEU A 162 7.39 22.23 4.72
N LEU A 163 8.06 21.33 5.44
CA LEU A 163 8.02 21.25 6.89
C LEU A 163 9.42 21.51 7.44
N GLU A 164 9.51 22.24 8.54
CA GLU A 164 10.75 22.56 9.23
C GLU A 164 10.78 21.93 10.61
N LEU A 165 11.97 21.52 11.06
CA LEU A 165 12.17 20.99 12.40
C LEU A 165 12.20 22.13 13.43
N ARG A 166 11.24 22.16 14.35
CA ARG A 166 11.17 23.10 15.48
C ARG A 166 10.92 22.36 16.78
N ASP A 167 11.75 22.60 17.80
CA ASP A 167 11.64 21.95 19.12
C ASP A 167 11.50 20.42 19.03
N GLY A 168 12.26 19.80 18.11
CA GLY A 168 12.24 18.36 17.88
C GLY A 168 11.00 17.83 17.13
N LYS A 169 10.15 18.70 16.58
CA LYS A 169 8.94 18.32 15.82
C LYS A 169 8.89 19.01 14.47
N TYR A 170 8.43 18.30 13.44
CA TYR A 170 8.20 18.90 12.15
C TYR A 170 6.91 19.72 12.14
N VAL A 171 7.02 20.96 11.68
CA VAL A 171 5.93 21.92 11.55
C VAL A 171 5.84 22.40 10.12
N VAL A 172 4.65 22.40 9.54
CA VAL A 172 4.39 22.99 8.22
C VAL A 172 4.81 24.46 8.20
N LYS A 173 5.67 24.81 7.24
CA LYS A 173 6.19 26.16 7.00
C LYS A 173 5.39 26.88 5.91
N CYS A 174 5.24 26.24 4.76
CA CYS A 174 4.54 26.79 3.60
C CYS A 174 4.08 25.71 2.60
N ILE A 175 3.18 26.10 1.69
CA ILE A 175 2.62 25.23 0.65
C ILE A 175 2.85 25.89 -0.70
N TYR A 176 3.47 25.17 -1.64
CA TYR A 176 3.49 25.52 -3.05
C TYR A 176 2.32 24.85 -3.79
N ILE A 177 1.60 25.61 -4.60
CA ILE A 177 0.53 25.11 -5.48
C ILE A 177 0.94 25.31 -6.93
N ASP A 178 0.94 24.23 -7.71
CA ASP A 178 1.47 24.25 -9.07
C ASP A 178 0.60 25.06 -10.04
N ASP A 179 -0.72 24.92 -10.00
CA ASP A 179 -1.62 25.62 -10.94
C ASP A 179 -1.50 27.16 -10.85
N SER A 180 -1.30 27.70 -9.64
CA SER A 180 -1.09 29.14 -9.44
C SER A 180 0.39 29.55 -9.45
N LYS A 181 1.32 28.59 -9.35
CA LYS A 181 2.76 28.81 -9.21
C LYS A 181 3.12 29.70 -8.01
N GLU A 182 2.33 29.63 -6.94
CA GLU A 182 2.45 30.48 -5.76
C GLU A 182 2.72 29.70 -4.46
N ILE A 183 3.39 30.36 -3.51
CA ILE A 183 3.66 29.82 -2.17
C ILE A 183 2.76 30.48 -1.13
N PHE A 184 2.00 29.69 -0.40
CA PHE A 184 1.10 30.11 0.67
C PHE A 184 1.70 29.84 2.05
N THR A 185 1.45 30.76 2.96
CA THR A 185 1.80 30.74 4.38
C THR A 185 0.56 31.09 5.20
N PRO A 186 0.55 30.86 6.53
CA PRO A 186 -0.59 31.25 7.38
C PRO A 186 -1.02 32.73 7.28
N LYS A 187 -0.14 33.62 6.81
CA LYS A 187 -0.44 35.05 6.61
C LYS A 187 -1.35 35.33 5.41
N ASP A 188 -1.57 34.36 4.54
CA ASP A 188 -2.31 34.52 3.29
C ASP A 188 -3.83 34.30 3.42
N GLY A 189 -4.34 34.18 4.64
CA GLY A 189 -5.78 34.14 4.92
C GLY A 189 -6.52 33.04 4.16
N GLU A 190 -7.48 33.42 3.32
CA GLU A 190 -8.32 32.47 2.56
C GLU A 190 -7.49 31.65 1.55
N GLY A 191 -6.43 32.22 0.97
CA GLY A 191 -5.54 31.48 0.07
C GLY A 191 -4.83 30.32 0.78
N TRP A 192 -4.40 30.54 2.02
CA TRP A 192 -3.81 29.50 2.87
C TRP A 192 -4.82 28.39 3.21
N GLU A 193 -6.05 28.78 3.57
CA GLU A 193 -7.10 27.80 3.89
C GLU A 193 -7.42 26.92 2.69
N LEU A 194 -7.57 27.50 1.50
CA LEU A 194 -7.85 26.73 0.29
C LEU A 194 -6.65 25.87 -0.14
N ALA A 195 -5.41 26.36 0.01
CA ALA A 195 -4.20 25.59 -0.25
C ALA A 195 -4.13 24.32 0.61
N LYS A 196 -4.52 24.38 1.90
CA LYS A 196 -4.61 23.20 2.76
C LYS A 196 -5.59 22.15 2.21
N TYR A 197 -6.73 22.54 1.66
CA TYR A 197 -7.66 21.58 1.06
C TYR A 197 -7.08 20.89 -0.18
N PHE A 198 -6.34 21.62 -1.02
CA PHE A 198 -5.65 21.01 -2.17
C PHE A 198 -4.56 20.04 -1.74
N VAL A 199 -3.77 20.38 -0.70
CA VAL A 199 -2.79 19.44 -0.13
C VAL A 199 -3.49 18.20 0.44
N LEU A 200 -4.57 18.36 1.22
CA LEU A 200 -5.28 17.22 1.80
C LEU A 200 -5.99 16.37 0.72
N GLN A 201 -6.46 16.99 -0.37
CA GLN A 201 -6.98 16.28 -1.52
C GLN A 201 -5.90 15.48 -2.23
N GLY A 202 -4.76 16.12 -2.52
CA GLY A 202 -3.63 15.44 -3.15
C GLY A 202 -3.10 14.30 -2.29
N ALA A 203 -2.97 14.51 -0.98
CA ALA A 203 -2.56 13.50 -0.04
C ALA A 203 -3.56 12.33 0.02
N ALA A 204 -4.87 12.59 -0.07
CA ALA A 204 -5.89 11.54 -0.13
C ALA A 204 -5.84 10.73 -1.43
N LEU A 205 -5.60 11.38 -2.57
CA LEU A 205 -5.42 10.72 -3.86
C LEU A 205 -4.16 9.86 -3.85
N CYS A 206 -3.01 10.44 -3.50
CA CYS A 206 -1.75 9.70 -3.41
C CYS A 206 -1.80 8.60 -2.36
N ALA A 207 -2.50 8.82 -1.23
CA ALA A 207 -2.63 7.80 -0.19
C ALA A 207 -3.34 6.58 -0.76
N THR A 208 -4.46 6.77 -1.46
CA THR A 208 -5.29 5.66 -1.93
C THR A 208 -4.86 5.06 -3.27
N LEU A 209 -4.10 5.79 -4.09
CA LEU A 209 -3.79 5.41 -5.48
C LEU A 209 -2.29 5.38 -5.82
N VAL A 210 -1.40 5.78 -4.90
CA VAL A 210 0.06 5.76 -5.12
C VAL A 210 0.76 4.92 -4.06
N GLU A 211 0.65 5.30 -2.78
CA GLU A 211 1.35 4.62 -1.68
C GLU A 211 0.64 3.34 -1.23
N HIS A 212 -0.66 3.41 -0.93
CA HIS A 212 -1.40 2.24 -0.43
C HIS A 212 -1.45 1.06 -1.43
N PRO A 213 -1.62 1.27 -2.75
CA PRO A 213 -1.56 0.17 -3.70
C PRO A 213 -0.25 -0.61 -3.66
N SER A 214 0.86 -0.02 -3.20
CA SER A 214 2.14 -0.73 -3.03
C SER A 214 2.09 -1.83 -1.96
N LEU A 215 1.08 -1.78 -1.06
CA LEU A 215 0.81 -2.83 -0.07
C LEU A 215 -0.05 -3.97 -0.64
N HIS A 216 -0.67 -3.78 -1.79
CA HIS A 216 -1.39 -4.83 -2.52
C HIS A 216 -0.51 -5.41 -3.63
N PHE A 217 0.05 -4.53 -4.44
CA PHE A 217 0.71 -4.88 -5.68
C PHE A 217 2.19 -4.48 -5.61
N PRO A 218 3.13 -5.41 -5.86
CA PRO A 218 2.97 -6.74 -6.48
C PRO A 218 2.86 -7.91 -5.48
N LEU A 219 2.38 -7.70 -4.25
CA LEU A 219 2.29 -8.76 -3.24
C LEU A 219 1.31 -9.88 -3.62
N ASP A 220 0.33 -9.59 -4.49
CA ASP A 220 -0.53 -10.56 -5.17
C ASP A 220 0.26 -11.68 -5.90
N SER A 221 1.40 -11.33 -6.48
CA SER A 221 2.29 -12.26 -7.19
C SER A 221 2.96 -13.22 -6.20
N ILE A 222 3.41 -12.71 -5.05
CA ILE A 222 3.94 -13.53 -3.95
C ILE A 222 2.86 -14.48 -3.44
N ASN A 223 1.63 -13.99 -3.27
CA ASN A 223 0.49 -14.80 -2.85
C ASN A 223 0.19 -15.94 -3.83
N ALA A 224 0.02 -15.61 -5.11
CA ALA A 224 -0.30 -16.58 -6.15
C ALA A 224 0.79 -17.64 -6.31
N ILE A 225 2.06 -17.22 -6.33
CA ILE A 225 3.20 -18.14 -6.44
C ILE A 225 3.33 -19.00 -5.19
N THR A 226 3.13 -18.45 -3.99
CA THR A 226 3.13 -19.24 -2.74
C THR A 226 2.08 -20.35 -2.80
N LYS A 227 0.84 -20.03 -3.20
CA LYS A 227 -0.24 -21.01 -3.32
C LYS A 227 0.03 -22.08 -4.38
N THR A 228 0.82 -21.76 -5.40
CA THR A 228 1.05 -22.64 -6.55
C THR A 228 2.32 -23.47 -6.46
N ALA A 229 3.41 -22.88 -5.95
CA ALA A 229 4.77 -23.39 -6.05
C ALA A 229 5.33 -23.94 -4.73
N LEU A 230 4.72 -23.63 -3.58
CA LEU A 230 5.12 -24.22 -2.30
C LEU A 230 4.22 -25.41 -1.92
N PRO A 231 4.79 -26.55 -1.48
CA PRO A 231 4.02 -27.67 -0.96
C PRO A 231 3.27 -27.30 0.32
N LYS A 232 2.03 -27.77 0.49
CA LYS A 232 1.16 -27.42 1.63
C LYS A 232 1.75 -27.76 3.00
N GLU A 233 2.57 -28.81 3.06
CA GLU A 233 3.17 -29.27 4.31
C GLU A 233 4.51 -28.58 4.63
N HIS A 234 5.08 -27.86 3.66
CA HIS A 234 6.32 -27.12 3.82
C HIS A 234 6.17 -25.99 4.84
N ILE A 235 7.19 -25.76 5.68
CA ILE A 235 7.12 -24.80 6.79
C ILE A 235 6.79 -23.38 6.31
N LEU A 236 7.45 -22.92 5.24
CA LEU A 236 7.19 -21.61 4.63
C LEU A 236 5.74 -21.48 4.13
N PHE A 237 5.14 -22.54 3.57
CA PHE A 237 3.74 -22.49 3.16
C PHE A 237 2.82 -22.32 4.38
N LYS A 238 3.04 -23.11 5.44
CA LYS A 238 2.22 -23.03 6.67
C LYS A 238 2.31 -21.67 7.33
N LEU A 239 3.50 -21.08 7.33
CA LEU A 239 3.75 -19.75 7.85
C LEU A 239 3.02 -18.68 7.02
N LEU A 240 3.12 -18.71 5.70
CA LEU A 240 2.52 -17.67 4.85
C LEU A 240 1.00 -17.83 4.65
N TYR A 241 0.50 -19.06 4.53
CA TYR A 241 -0.86 -19.34 4.04
C TYR A 241 -2.00 -18.59 4.77
N PRO A 242 -1.99 -18.45 6.12
CA PRO A 242 -3.01 -17.67 6.82
C PRO A 242 -3.08 -16.20 6.38
N HIS A 243 -1.98 -15.65 5.87
CA HIS A 243 -1.83 -14.26 5.43
C HIS A 243 -2.21 -14.04 3.96
N LEU A 244 -2.64 -15.09 3.25
CA LEU A 244 -2.95 -15.04 1.82
C LEU A 244 -4.44 -15.08 1.49
N ARG A 245 -5.29 -15.26 2.50
CA ARG A 245 -6.74 -15.45 2.32
C ARG A 245 -7.38 -14.14 1.86
N PHE A 246 -8.36 -14.24 0.96
CA PHE A 246 -9.17 -13.15 0.38
C PHE A 246 -8.46 -12.22 -0.61
N THR A 247 -7.16 -12.02 -0.45
CA THR A 247 -6.34 -11.05 -1.19
C THR A 247 -6.50 -11.15 -2.72
N LEU A 248 -6.27 -12.31 -3.32
CA LEU A 248 -6.29 -12.45 -4.79
C LEU A 248 -7.63 -12.05 -5.43
N GLN A 249 -8.76 -12.42 -4.81
CA GLN A 249 -10.07 -12.08 -5.34
C GLN A 249 -10.39 -10.59 -5.13
N LEU A 250 -9.98 -10.03 -4.00
CA LEU A 250 -10.14 -8.60 -3.71
C LEU A 250 -9.35 -7.75 -4.71
N GLU A 251 -8.07 -8.07 -4.89
CA GLU A 251 -7.17 -7.40 -5.82
C GLU A 251 -7.68 -7.45 -7.26
N ASN A 252 -8.10 -8.64 -7.72
CA ASN A 252 -8.72 -8.79 -9.02
C ASN A 252 -10.00 -7.93 -9.15
N ALA A 253 -10.81 -7.81 -8.09
CA ALA A 253 -11.98 -6.95 -8.09
C ALA A 253 -11.64 -5.45 -8.13
N VAL A 254 -10.58 -5.02 -7.44
CA VAL A 254 -10.11 -3.63 -7.47
C VAL A 254 -9.58 -3.25 -8.86
N LEU A 255 -8.77 -4.11 -9.48
CA LEU A 255 -8.13 -3.77 -10.76
C LEU A 255 -9.03 -4.00 -11.97
N THR A 256 -9.86 -5.04 -11.98
CA THR A 256 -10.47 -5.51 -13.26
C THR A 256 -11.98 -5.41 -13.31
N TYR A 257 -12.68 -5.26 -12.17
CA TYR A 257 -14.14 -5.28 -12.20
C TYR A 257 -14.71 -3.96 -12.71
N LYS A 258 -15.76 -4.05 -13.54
CA LYS A 258 -16.53 -2.89 -14.01
C LYS A 258 -17.21 -2.09 -12.89
N THR A 259 -17.27 -2.68 -11.70
CA THR A 259 -17.81 -2.07 -10.47
C THR A 259 -16.72 -1.54 -9.54
N SER A 260 -15.44 -1.60 -9.92
CA SER A 260 -14.33 -1.00 -9.17
C SER A 260 -14.55 0.50 -9.00
N LEU A 261 -14.21 1.02 -7.83
CA LEU A 261 -14.35 2.46 -7.54
C LEU A 261 -13.47 3.34 -8.45
N LEU A 262 -12.44 2.77 -9.10
CA LEU A 262 -11.61 3.45 -10.11
C LEU A 262 -12.38 3.78 -11.38
N GLN A 263 -13.44 3.05 -11.70
CA GLN A 263 -14.22 3.26 -12.93
C GLN A 263 -14.93 4.62 -12.95
N SER A 264 -15.16 5.21 -11.76
CA SER A 264 -15.70 6.57 -11.57
C SER A 264 -16.94 6.90 -12.41
N LYS A 265 -17.83 5.92 -12.63
CA LYS A 265 -19.06 6.15 -13.41
C LYS A 265 -20.08 6.98 -12.63
N TRP A 266 -20.92 7.72 -13.36
CA TRP A 266 -21.90 8.64 -12.76
C TRP A 266 -22.87 7.91 -11.81
N TRP A 267 -23.34 6.72 -12.18
CA TRP A 267 -24.31 5.91 -11.44
C TRP A 267 -23.72 5.20 -10.22
N MET A 268 -22.39 5.18 -10.05
CA MET A 268 -21.74 4.51 -8.93
C MET A 268 -21.79 5.43 -7.70
N PRO A 269 -22.56 5.08 -6.65
CA PRO A 269 -22.76 5.96 -5.49
C PRO A 269 -21.57 5.92 -4.53
N TYR A 270 -20.48 5.27 -4.89
CA TYR A 270 -19.30 5.02 -4.07
C TYR A 270 -17.98 5.28 -4.79
N ALA A 271 -18.02 5.89 -5.99
CA ALA A 271 -16.81 6.19 -6.76
C ALA A 271 -16.42 7.66 -6.53
N PRO A 272 -15.53 7.97 -5.57
CA PRO A 272 -15.40 9.31 -5.01
C PRO A 272 -14.39 10.18 -5.76
N TYR A 273 -13.61 9.58 -6.66
CA TYR A 273 -12.46 10.22 -7.27
C TYR A 273 -12.85 11.33 -8.25
N PRO A 274 -11.95 12.31 -8.49
CA PRO A 274 -12.25 13.52 -9.24
C PRO A 274 -12.20 13.33 -10.76
N GLY A 275 -11.74 12.19 -11.26
CA GLY A 275 -11.47 11.93 -12.68
C GLY A 275 -11.96 10.59 -13.22
N PRO A 276 -11.81 10.34 -14.53
CA PRO A 276 -12.12 9.08 -15.18
C PRO A 276 -11.04 8.01 -14.88
N TYR A 277 -11.32 6.78 -15.29
CA TYR A 277 -10.47 5.61 -15.03
C TYR A 277 -9.01 5.82 -15.45
N ASP A 278 -8.78 6.22 -16.70
CA ASP A 278 -7.44 6.25 -17.29
C ASP A 278 -6.50 7.19 -16.51
N GLY A 279 -6.91 8.44 -16.25
CA GLY A 279 -6.11 9.39 -15.45
C GLY A 279 -5.92 8.97 -13.98
N LEU A 280 -6.90 8.27 -13.38
CA LEU A 280 -6.72 7.71 -12.04
C LEU A 280 -5.76 6.51 -12.03
N ARG A 281 -5.67 5.79 -13.14
CA ARG A 281 -4.82 4.60 -13.27
C ARG A 281 -3.35 4.96 -13.40
N GLU A 282 -3.05 6.09 -14.03
CA GLU A 282 -1.69 6.63 -14.10
C GLU A 282 -1.10 6.94 -12.71
N LEU A 283 -1.92 7.21 -11.68
CA LEU A 283 -1.42 7.34 -10.31
C LEU A 283 -0.78 6.03 -9.79
N LEU A 284 -1.35 4.88 -10.14
CA LEU A 284 -0.78 3.58 -9.78
C LEU A 284 0.56 3.36 -10.51
N VAL A 285 0.65 3.84 -11.76
CA VAL A 285 1.90 3.83 -12.53
C VAL A 285 2.95 4.71 -11.86
N CYS A 286 2.60 5.92 -11.41
CA CYS A 286 3.50 6.79 -10.65
C CYS A 286 4.03 6.10 -9.38
N GLY A 287 3.18 5.37 -8.64
CA GLY A 287 3.60 4.62 -7.45
C GLY A 287 4.55 3.48 -7.79
N TYR A 288 4.23 2.69 -8.81
CA TYR A 288 4.99 1.51 -9.16
C TYR A 288 6.31 1.82 -9.89
N LYS A 289 6.31 2.76 -10.84
CA LYS A 289 7.49 3.13 -11.65
C LYS A 289 8.27 4.31 -11.09
N GLY A 290 7.64 5.12 -10.24
CA GLY A 290 8.18 6.40 -9.83
C GLY A 290 7.95 7.48 -10.89
N MET A 291 8.48 8.66 -10.61
CA MET A 291 8.40 9.83 -11.48
C MET A 291 9.82 10.30 -11.81
N ILE A 292 10.10 10.52 -13.10
CA ILE A 292 11.43 10.93 -13.56
C ILE A 292 11.77 12.30 -12.97
N GLY A 293 12.95 12.40 -12.35
CA GLY A 293 13.44 13.66 -11.77
C GLY A 293 12.83 14.01 -10.41
N ASN A 294 11.87 13.21 -9.91
CA ASN A 294 11.26 13.39 -8.61
C ASN A 294 11.92 12.45 -7.58
N LYS A 295 12.50 13.01 -6.53
CA LYS A 295 13.18 12.20 -5.49
C LYS A 295 12.24 11.57 -4.46
N SER A 296 11.00 12.06 -4.35
CA SER A 296 10.00 11.48 -3.44
C SER A 296 9.38 10.21 -4.01
N TYR A 297 9.40 10.03 -5.34
CA TYR A 297 8.77 8.91 -6.05
C TYR A 297 9.81 8.15 -6.90
N THR A 298 10.60 7.28 -6.28
CA THR A 298 11.63 6.46 -6.97
C THR A 298 11.09 5.15 -7.57
N GLY A 299 9.79 4.90 -7.45
CA GLY A 299 9.15 3.64 -7.82
C GLY A 299 9.23 2.58 -6.74
N TYR A 300 8.40 1.56 -6.88
CA TYR A 300 8.26 0.47 -5.94
C TYR A 300 9.54 -0.37 -5.88
N GLN A 301 9.94 -0.74 -4.66
CA GLN A 301 10.97 -1.73 -4.39
C GLN A 301 10.48 -2.63 -3.26
N PHE A 302 10.83 -3.91 -3.29
CA PHE A 302 10.61 -4.78 -2.13
C PHE A 302 11.71 -4.49 -1.08
N TYR A 303 11.34 -3.84 0.03
CA TYR A 303 12.33 -3.26 0.96
C TYR A 303 12.94 -4.24 1.96
N ARG A 304 12.38 -5.46 2.10
CA ARG A 304 12.77 -6.50 3.10
C ARG A 304 12.72 -6.04 4.58
N ARG A 305 12.57 -4.74 4.86
CA ARG A 305 12.30 -4.10 6.16
C ARG A 305 11.43 -2.86 5.94
N PRO A 306 10.68 -2.40 6.95
CA PRO A 306 9.89 -1.18 6.84
C PRO A 306 10.76 0.02 6.50
N ARG A 307 10.28 0.86 5.58
CA ARG A 307 10.93 2.14 5.28
C ARG A 307 10.85 3.06 6.49
N LYS A 308 11.88 3.90 6.66
CA LYS A 308 11.81 4.97 7.66
C LYS A 308 10.70 5.94 7.28
N ILE A 309 9.72 6.07 8.17
CA ILE A 309 8.72 7.13 8.15
C ILE A 309 9.08 8.09 9.29
N TYR A 310 9.18 9.38 8.99
CA TYR A 310 9.64 10.41 9.93
C TYR A 310 8.52 10.87 10.87
N SER A 311 7.88 9.91 11.55
CA SER A 311 6.83 10.18 12.53
C SER A 311 6.60 9.00 13.48
N GLU A 312 5.89 9.26 14.58
CA GLU A 312 5.40 8.25 15.52
C GLU A 312 4.57 7.14 14.84
N TYR A 313 3.93 7.43 13.69
CA TYR A 313 3.25 6.43 12.87
C TYR A 313 4.22 5.35 12.37
N GLY A 314 5.41 5.76 11.94
CA GLY A 314 6.49 4.85 11.57
C GLY A 314 7.04 4.04 12.74
N ASP A 315 7.11 4.65 13.92
CA ASP A 315 7.59 3.96 15.12
C ASP A 315 6.64 2.86 15.57
N PHE A 316 5.32 3.08 15.46
CA PHE A 316 4.31 2.04 15.68
C PHE A 316 4.46 0.88 14.69
N LEU A 317 4.66 1.20 13.40
CA LEU A 317 4.86 0.20 12.37
C LEU A 317 6.11 -0.67 12.61
N ASN A 318 7.23 -0.06 13.01
CA ASN A 318 8.48 -0.77 13.29
C ASN A 318 8.36 -1.70 14.50
N LEU A 319 7.66 -1.27 15.55
CA LEU A 319 7.48 -2.09 16.75
C LEU A 319 6.88 -3.47 16.46
N TYR A 320 5.87 -3.52 15.58
CA TYR A 320 5.26 -4.78 15.17
C TYR A 320 6.09 -5.54 14.14
N TYR A 321 6.89 -4.87 13.33
CA TYR A 321 7.84 -5.54 12.45
C TYR A 321 8.83 -6.37 13.26
N ASP A 322 9.43 -5.80 14.30
CA ASP A 322 10.39 -6.49 15.16
C ASP A 322 9.76 -7.76 15.78
N THR A 323 8.51 -7.65 16.25
CA THR A 323 7.76 -8.78 16.81
C THR A 323 7.51 -9.91 15.79
N ILE A 324 7.20 -9.55 14.54
CA ILE A 324 7.00 -10.52 13.45
C ILE A 324 8.33 -11.13 13.04
N HIS A 325 9.38 -10.32 12.98
CA HIS A 325 10.73 -10.75 12.60
C HIS A 325 11.28 -11.81 13.54
N ASP A 326 11.19 -11.58 14.86
CA ASP A 326 11.63 -12.53 15.87
C ASP A 326 10.90 -13.88 15.70
N PHE A 327 9.58 -13.86 15.53
CA PHE A 327 8.78 -15.07 15.31
C PHE A 327 9.16 -15.81 14.02
N VAL A 328 9.33 -15.09 12.90
CA VAL A 328 9.70 -15.68 11.61
C VAL A 328 11.11 -16.28 11.68
N SER A 329 12.04 -15.59 12.33
CA SER A 329 13.42 -16.04 12.55
C SER A 329 13.43 -17.39 13.27
N GLU A 330 12.65 -17.52 14.36
CA GLU A 330 12.53 -18.75 15.12
C GLU A 330 11.90 -19.90 14.32
N VAL A 331 10.81 -19.63 13.59
CA VAL A 331 10.10 -20.65 12.80
C VAL A 331 10.95 -21.17 11.64
N LEU A 332 11.76 -20.31 11.02
CA LEU A 332 12.59 -20.65 9.86
C LEU A 332 14.03 -21.05 10.23
N ALA A 333 14.38 -21.09 11.52
CA ALA A 333 15.73 -21.40 11.99
C ALA A 333 16.27 -22.75 11.49
N ASP A 334 15.40 -23.74 11.32
CA ASP A 334 15.77 -25.10 10.91
C ASP A 334 15.75 -25.29 9.37
N VAL A 335 15.44 -24.24 8.60
CA VAL A 335 15.47 -24.27 7.13
C VAL A 335 16.91 -24.31 6.64
N LYS A 336 17.26 -25.34 5.87
CA LYS A 336 18.60 -25.50 5.32
C LYS A 336 18.83 -24.57 4.13
N CYS A 337 20.03 -23.99 4.05
CA CYS A 337 20.47 -23.29 2.85
C CYS A 337 20.42 -24.23 1.64
N GLY A 338 19.84 -23.75 0.54
CA GLY A 338 19.60 -24.54 -0.66
C GLY A 338 18.33 -25.41 -0.61
N ASP A 339 17.39 -25.10 0.30
CA ASP A 339 16.05 -25.70 0.23
C ASP A 339 15.42 -25.40 -1.14
N ARG A 340 15.26 -26.44 -1.95
CA ARG A 340 14.82 -26.33 -3.34
C ARG A 340 13.39 -25.82 -3.48
N ALA A 341 12.50 -25.99 -2.49
CA ALA A 341 11.16 -25.43 -2.57
C ALA A 341 11.23 -23.89 -2.45
N ILE A 342 12.07 -23.39 -1.54
CA ILE A 342 12.31 -21.96 -1.36
C ILE A 342 13.10 -21.37 -2.54
N GLU A 343 14.16 -22.03 -3.03
CA GLU A 343 14.93 -21.58 -4.20
C GLU A 343 13.99 -21.36 -5.40
N ASN A 344 13.12 -22.33 -5.69
CA ASN A 344 12.19 -22.22 -6.81
C ASN A 344 11.12 -21.15 -6.56
N TRP A 345 10.56 -21.08 -5.35
CA TRP A 345 9.60 -20.05 -4.96
C TRP A 345 10.16 -18.64 -5.19
N ALA A 346 11.38 -18.37 -4.72
CA ALA A 346 12.05 -17.10 -4.90
C ALA A 346 12.36 -16.81 -6.39
N ASN A 347 12.87 -17.78 -7.14
CA ASN A 347 13.13 -17.64 -8.58
C ASN A 347 11.88 -17.37 -9.42
N TYR A 348 10.71 -17.81 -8.98
CA TYR A 348 9.46 -17.47 -9.66
C TYR A 348 8.99 -16.04 -9.37
N ILE A 349 9.37 -15.47 -8.21
CA ILE A 349 8.91 -14.14 -7.76
C ILE A 349 9.87 -13.03 -8.20
N SER A 350 11.19 -13.24 -8.09
CA SER A 350 12.19 -12.19 -8.38
C SER A 350 12.08 -11.50 -9.74
N PRO A 351 11.71 -12.16 -10.86
CA PRO A 351 11.53 -11.45 -12.13
C PRO A 351 10.26 -10.58 -12.18
N LEU A 352 9.34 -10.73 -11.21
CA LEU A 352 8.04 -10.07 -11.19
C LEU A 352 7.94 -8.97 -10.14
N VAL A 353 8.69 -9.09 -9.05
CA VAL A 353 8.69 -8.17 -7.92
C VAL A 353 10.06 -7.47 -7.84
N PRO A 354 10.14 -6.16 -8.13
CA PRO A 354 11.39 -5.42 -8.07
C PRO A 354 12.09 -5.58 -6.71
N ASN A 355 13.40 -5.88 -6.74
CA ASN A 355 14.26 -6.07 -5.57
C ASN A 355 13.87 -7.25 -4.65
N PHE A 356 13.01 -8.16 -5.10
CA PHE A 356 12.78 -9.42 -4.41
C PHE A 356 13.98 -10.37 -4.68
N PRO A 357 14.58 -10.98 -3.64
CA PRO A 357 15.77 -11.81 -3.82
C PRO A 357 15.46 -13.06 -4.66
N ASP A 358 16.38 -13.42 -5.55
CA ASP A 358 16.27 -14.67 -6.29
C ASP A 358 16.57 -15.91 -5.42
N GLY A 359 16.51 -17.11 -6.01
CA GLY A 359 16.71 -18.36 -5.29
C GLY A 359 18.11 -18.53 -4.69
N LYS A 360 19.11 -17.79 -5.15
CA LYS A 360 20.44 -17.78 -4.55
C LYS A 360 20.50 -16.71 -3.44
N GLU A 361 20.08 -15.50 -3.76
CA GLU A 361 20.12 -14.34 -2.85
C GLU A 361 19.24 -14.55 -1.61
N ILE A 362 18.13 -15.30 -1.71
CA ILE A 362 17.21 -15.53 -0.58
C ILE A 362 17.89 -16.22 0.61
N PHE A 363 18.98 -16.96 0.39
CA PHE A 363 19.75 -17.62 1.45
C PHE A 363 20.99 -16.85 1.90
N GLU A 364 21.27 -15.70 1.29
CA GLU A 364 22.29 -14.79 1.80
C GLU A 364 21.82 -14.16 3.11
N GLU A 365 22.78 -13.77 3.95
CA GLU A 365 22.63 -13.40 5.37
C GLU A 365 21.29 -12.75 5.73
N GLY A 366 20.41 -13.49 6.42
CA GLY A 366 19.13 -13.00 6.95
C GLY A 366 18.02 -12.76 5.91
N ASN A 367 18.30 -12.85 4.60
CA ASN A 367 17.36 -12.44 3.55
C ASN A 367 16.04 -13.21 3.59
N LEU A 368 16.05 -14.52 3.84
CA LEU A 368 14.83 -15.32 3.94
C LEU A 368 13.92 -14.79 5.07
N VAL A 369 14.50 -14.56 6.25
CA VAL A 369 13.78 -14.07 7.42
C VAL A 369 13.25 -12.67 7.17
N ASP A 370 14.09 -11.74 6.71
CA ASP A 370 13.69 -10.37 6.40
C ASP A 370 12.58 -10.33 5.33
N THR A 371 12.72 -11.12 4.26
CA THR A 371 11.74 -11.19 3.17
C THR A 371 10.37 -11.68 3.64
N VAL A 372 10.34 -12.76 4.42
CA VAL A 372 9.10 -13.34 4.93
C VAL A 372 8.47 -12.44 5.99
N SER A 373 9.28 -11.87 6.88
CA SER A 373 8.82 -10.94 7.92
C SER A 373 8.21 -9.70 7.33
N TYR A 374 8.88 -9.10 6.34
CA TYR A 374 8.38 -7.92 5.63
C TYR A 374 7.05 -8.23 4.93
N PHE A 375 6.95 -9.35 4.21
CA PHE A 375 5.70 -9.73 3.56
C PHE A 375 4.55 -9.86 4.58
N ILE A 376 4.75 -10.59 5.69
CA ILE A 376 3.72 -10.76 6.72
C ILE A 376 3.36 -9.42 7.35
N TRP A 377 4.35 -8.60 7.71
CA TRP A 377 4.13 -7.27 8.26
C TRP A 377 3.34 -6.36 7.32
N ASP A 378 3.65 -6.39 6.02
CA ASP A 378 3.06 -5.51 5.02
C ASP A 378 1.57 -5.82 4.82
N VAL A 379 1.24 -7.09 4.58
CA VAL A 379 -0.15 -7.56 4.35
C VAL A 379 -1.01 -7.60 5.62
N THR A 380 -0.42 -7.36 6.79
CA THR A 380 -1.12 -7.34 8.08
C THR A 380 -1.09 -5.95 8.72
N ILE A 381 0.01 -5.60 9.38
CA ILE A 381 0.16 -4.37 10.17
C ILE A 381 0.04 -3.14 9.27
N ALA A 382 0.86 -3.06 8.22
CA ALA A 382 0.95 -1.85 7.40
C ALA A 382 -0.37 -1.60 6.65
N HIS A 383 -0.90 -2.63 5.99
CA HIS A 383 -2.18 -2.56 5.29
C HIS A 383 -3.34 -2.20 6.24
N SER A 384 -3.44 -2.87 7.40
CA SER A 384 -4.53 -2.61 8.35
C SER A 384 -4.49 -1.20 8.90
N LEU A 385 -3.29 -0.71 9.22
CA LEU A 385 -3.10 0.61 9.80
C LEU A 385 -3.49 1.72 8.83
N ASP A 386 -3.12 1.60 7.55
CA ASP A 386 -3.51 2.55 6.51
C ASP A 386 -5.05 2.68 6.44
N HIS A 387 -5.76 1.56 6.36
CA HIS A 387 -7.22 1.56 6.33
C HIS A 387 -7.84 2.07 7.63
N TYR A 388 -7.32 1.68 8.79
CA TYR A 388 -7.85 2.14 10.07
C TYR A 388 -7.70 3.65 10.23
N ASN A 389 -6.52 4.18 9.87
CA ASN A 389 -6.21 5.59 9.97
C ASN A 389 -6.99 6.43 8.93
N TYR A 390 -6.93 6.06 7.65
CA TYR A 390 -7.63 6.76 6.58
C TYR A 390 -9.14 6.65 6.67
N GLY A 391 -9.63 5.43 6.93
CA GLY A 391 -11.04 5.13 7.08
C GLY A 391 -11.70 5.85 8.25
N ALA A 392 -10.93 6.42 9.18
CA ALA A 392 -11.38 7.27 10.28
C ALA A 392 -11.32 8.78 9.98
N MET A 393 -10.67 9.20 8.89
CA MET A 393 -10.54 10.63 8.56
C MET A 393 -11.90 11.27 8.25
N ASN A 394 -12.06 12.53 8.63
CA ASN A 394 -13.27 13.30 8.32
C ASN A 394 -13.22 13.76 6.85
N ILE A 395 -14.13 13.22 6.04
CA ILE A 395 -14.22 13.55 4.61
C ILE A 395 -14.55 15.01 4.31
N GLN A 396 -15.04 15.77 5.30
CA GLN A 396 -15.26 17.23 5.20
C GLN A 396 -13.99 18.04 5.46
N LYS A 397 -12.93 17.41 5.97
CA LYS A 397 -11.59 18.01 6.16
C LYS A 397 -10.62 17.56 5.07
N VAL A 398 -10.71 16.29 4.66
CA VAL A 398 -9.82 15.66 3.69
C VAL A 398 -10.64 15.27 2.46
N PRO A 399 -10.99 16.21 1.56
CA PRO A 399 -11.85 15.95 0.41
C PRO A 399 -11.13 15.15 -0.70
N LEU A 400 -11.87 14.40 -1.53
CA LEU A 400 -11.35 13.83 -2.79
C LEU A 400 -11.73 14.67 -4.02
N ARG A 401 -12.73 15.55 -3.87
CA ARG A 401 -13.23 16.45 -4.93
C ARG A 401 -13.31 17.86 -4.38
N ILE A 402 -12.89 18.83 -5.18
CA ILE A 402 -13.00 20.26 -4.89
C ILE A 402 -13.63 20.94 -6.11
N ARG A 403 -14.62 21.82 -5.90
CA ARG A 403 -15.36 22.55 -6.95
C ARG A 403 -14.98 24.02 -7.00
N HIS A 404 -13.69 24.29 -6.86
CA HIS A 404 -13.09 25.61 -6.92
C HIS A 404 -11.69 25.47 -7.50
N THR A 405 -11.28 26.44 -8.31
CA THR A 405 -9.92 26.49 -8.86
C THR A 405 -8.88 26.62 -7.75
N ALA A 406 -7.62 26.35 -8.08
CA ALA A 406 -6.50 26.57 -7.19
C ALA A 406 -6.49 27.99 -6.56
N PRO A 407 -5.98 28.13 -5.32
CA PRO A 407 -5.89 29.42 -4.66
C PRO A 407 -4.91 30.36 -5.38
N THR A 408 -5.18 31.65 -5.28
CA THR A 408 -4.25 32.73 -5.66
C THR A 408 -4.07 33.69 -4.48
N LYS A 409 -2.94 34.37 -4.41
CA LYS A 409 -2.65 35.41 -3.41
C LYS A 409 -3.69 36.52 -3.47
N GLY A 410 -4.07 37.01 -2.31
CA GLY A 410 -5.08 38.08 -2.18
C GLY A 410 -6.50 37.66 -2.58
N MET A 411 -6.78 36.37 -2.76
CA MET A 411 -8.14 35.92 -3.08
C MET A 411 -9.15 36.34 -2.00
N SER A 412 -10.34 36.70 -2.46
CA SER A 412 -11.47 37.00 -1.58
C SER A 412 -12.06 35.73 -0.95
N TYR A 413 -12.94 35.91 0.02
CA TYR A 413 -13.66 34.84 0.71
C TYR A 413 -14.30 33.82 -0.25
N PHE A 414 -14.18 32.53 0.08
CA PHE A 414 -14.88 31.45 -0.59
C PHE A 414 -15.83 30.69 0.34
N SER A 415 -16.89 30.10 -0.22
CA SER A 415 -17.84 29.31 0.56
C SER A 415 -17.45 27.84 0.61
N ARG A 416 -17.07 27.35 1.81
CA ARG A 416 -16.78 25.92 2.04
C ARG A 416 -17.93 24.98 1.67
N LYS A 417 -19.18 25.45 1.75
CA LYS A 417 -20.38 24.70 1.33
C LYS A 417 -20.47 24.49 -0.19
N LYS A 418 -19.80 25.35 -0.97
CA LYS A 418 -19.75 25.25 -2.44
C LYS A 418 -18.55 24.45 -2.95
N LEU A 419 -17.54 24.20 -2.10
CA LEU A 419 -16.37 23.39 -2.48
C LEU A 419 -16.73 21.93 -2.81
N VAL A 420 -17.85 21.42 -2.29
CA VAL A 420 -18.32 20.05 -2.54
C VAL A 420 -19.83 20.02 -2.67
N SER A 421 -20.34 19.13 -3.53
CA SER A 421 -21.77 18.83 -3.60
C SER A 421 -22.16 17.73 -2.61
N ALA A 422 -23.47 17.56 -2.40
CA ALA A 422 -23.99 16.43 -1.62
C ALA A 422 -23.63 15.07 -2.27
N VAL A 423 -23.59 15.03 -3.61
CA VAL A 423 -23.20 13.82 -4.36
C VAL A 423 -21.74 13.47 -4.10
N ASP A 424 -20.84 14.45 -4.10
CA ASP A 424 -19.41 14.21 -3.86
C ASP A 424 -19.18 13.63 -2.45
N GLN A 425 -19.83 14.20 -1.43
CA GLN A 425 -19.71 13.70 -0.07
C GLN A 425 -20.42 12.35 0.14
N THR A 426 -21.53 12.10 -0.55
CA THR A 426 -22.18 10.78 -0.54
C THR A 426 -21.26 9.72 -1.13
N LYS A 427 -20.67 10.00 -2.31
CA LYS A 427 -19.75 9.07 -2.97
C LYS A 427 -18.56 8.73 -2.10
N TYR A 428 -18.00 9.73 -1.45
CA TYR A 428 -16.87 9.54 -0.55
C TYR A 428 -17.26 8.83 0.76
N ARG A 429 -18.41 9.16 1.36
CA ARG A 429 -18.85 8.42 2.56
C ARG A 429 -19.14 6.96 2.24
N MET A 430 -19.76 6.68 1.10
CA MET A 430 -19.99 5.31 0.65
C MET A 430 -18.69 4.59 0.35
N SER A 431 -17.72 5.25 -0.29
CA SER A 431 -16.40 4.64 -0.52
C SER A 431 -15.68 4.36 0.80
N GLN A 432 -15.83 5.24 1.80
CA GLN A 432 -15.28 5.03 3.13
C GLN A 432 -15.87 3.80 3.83
N LEU A 433 -17.18 3.58 3.72
CA LEU A 433 -17.84 2.41 4.31
C LEU A 433 -17.53 1.10 3.58
N LEU A 434 -17.41 1.17 2.25
CA LEU A 434 -17.22 0.01 1.40
C LEU A 434 -15.76 -0.42 1.29
N PHE A 435 -14.82 0.52 1.13
CA PHE A 435 -13.44 0.18 0.76
C PHE A 435 -12.43 0.67 1.79
N PHE A 436 -12.61 1.86 2.36
CA PHE A 436 -11.53 2.45 3.18
C PHE A 436 -11.56 2.00 4.64
N LYS A 437 -12.74 1.86 5.24
CA LYS A 437 -12.85 1.50 6.66
C LYS A 437 -12.68 -0.02 6.84
N PRO A 438 -11.82 -0.47 7.76
CA PRO A 438 -11.56 -1.89 7.95
C PRO A 438 -12.83 -2.63 8.39
N THR A 439 -13.04 -3.81 7.83
CA THR A 439 -14.07 -4.77 8.27
C THR A 439 -13.44 -6.15 8.33
N ASN A 440 -12.89 -6.50 9.50
CA ASN A 440 -12.11 -7.72 9.65
C ASN A 440 -12.99 -8.97 9.68
N VAL A 441 -12.61 -9.97 8.87
CA VAL A 441 -13.14 -11.34 8.97
C VAL A 441 -12.18 -12.20 9.79
N THR A 442 -10.88 -12.07 9.52
CA THR A 442 -9.82 -12.72 10.29
C THR A 442 -8.79 -11.72 10.78
N CYS A 443 -8.31 -11.89 12.01
CA CYS A 443 -7.37 -10.97 12.64
C CYS A 443 -6.02 -11.63 12.91
N LEU A 444 -4.99 -10.80 13.07
CA LEU A 444 -3.62 -11.24 13.34
C LEU A 444 -3.48 -11.87 14.73
N TYR A 445 -4.11 -11.27 15.75
CA TYR A 445 -3.97 -11.65 17.17
C TYR A 445 -4.47 -13.06 17.52
N ASN A 446 -5.21 -13.70 16.62
CA ASN A 446 -5.71 -15.07 16.79
C ASN A 446 -5.26 -15.99 15.65
N THR A 447 -4.09 -15.71 15.08
CA THR A 447 -3.54 -16.49 13.96
C THR A 447 -3.22 -17.92 14.37
N ASN A 448 -3.70 -18.85 13.55
CA ASN A 448 -3.37 -20.27 13.68
C ASN A 448 -2.71 -20.74 12.38
N TYR A 449 -1.40 -20.99 12.45
CA TYR A 449 -0.59 -21.51 11.34
C TYR A 449 -0.78 -23.02 11.11
N ASN A 450 -1.56 -23.71 11.96
CA ASN A 450 -1.79 -25.15 11.92
C ASN A 450 -0.48 -25.96 11.92
N PHE A 451 0.50 -25.50 12.70
CA PHE A 451 1.71 -26.27 12.97
C PHE A 451 1.36 -27.59 13.67
N LYS A 452 2.11 -28.64 13.34
CA LYS A 452 1.92 -29.99 13.90
C LYS A 452 2.95 -30.33 14.98
N GLU A 453 4.12 -29.71 14.93
CA GLU A 453 5.21 -29.94 15.87
C GLU A 453 5.03 -29.10 17.13
N GLU A 454 5.24 -29.70 18.31
CA GLU A 454 5.02 -29.04 19.60
C GLU A 454 5.85 -27.76 19.76
N LYS A 455 7.11 -27.76 19.28
CA LYS A 455 8.00 -26.58 19.26
C LYS A 455 7.34 -25.42 18.52
N LEU A 456 6.88 -25.66 17.29
CA LEU A 456 6.24 -24.64 16.45
C LEU A 456 4.88 -24.18 17.01
N ILE A 457 4.11 -25.10 17.61
CA ILE A 457 2.84 -24.75 18.28
C ILE A 457 3.10 -23.79 19.45
N ARG A 458 4.17 -24.02 20.23
CA ARG A 458 4.59 -23.14 21.31
C ARG A 458 5.02 -21.77 20.77
N MET A 459 5.87 -21.74 19.74
CA MET A 459 6.29 -20.50 19.07
C MET A 459 5.10 -19.67 18.58
N ASN A 460 4.05 -20.30 18.03
CA ASN A 460 2.83 -19.56 17.67
C ASN A 460 2.14 -18.93 18.89
N LYS A 461 2.04 -19.64 20.02
CA LYS A 461 1.45 -19.09 21.25
C LYS A 461 2.26 -17.91 21.78
N ASP A 462 3.59 -18.06 21.79
CA ASP A 462 4.51 -17.04 22.26
C ASP A 462 4.45 -15.80 21.34
N PHE A 463 4.35 -15.99 20.01
CA PHE A 463 4.11 -14.90 19.07
C PHE A 463 2.83 -14.12 19.36
N LEU A 464 1.69 -14.80 19.60
CA LEU A 464 0.44 -14.11 19.93
C LEU A 464 0.56 -13.31 21.24
N GLN A 465 1.29 -13.84 22.23
CA GLN A 465 1.60 -13.13 23.46
C GLN A 465 2.50 -11.91 23.22
N ASN A 466 3.53 -12.05 22.38
CA ASN A 466 4.45 -10.96 22.02
C ASN A 466 3.73 -9.84 21.27
N LEU A 467 2.72 -10.14 20.45
CA LEU A 467 1.86 -9.11 19.83
C LEU A 467 1.10 -8.28 20.89
N HIS A 468 0.59 -8.92 21.94
CA HIS A 468 -0.04 -8.21 23.06
C HIS A 468 0.97 -7.37 23.87
N GLU A 469 2.22 -7.80 23.92
CA GLU A 469 3.32 -7.03 24.53
C GLU A 469 3.69 -5.80 23.69
N ALA A 470 3.75 -5.95 22.38
CA ALA A 470 3.91 -4.83 21.45
C ALA A 470 2.78 -3.81 21.61
N GLU A 471 1.51 -4.24 21.69
CA GLU A 471 0.38 -3.33 21.94
C GLU A 471 0.52 -2.58 23.27
N ARG A 472 0.86 -3.29 24.36
CA ARG A 472 1.10 -2.68 25.68
C ARG A 472 2.23 -1.66 25.62
N SER A 473 3.32 -1.97 24.93
CA SER A 473 4.45 -1.07 24.72
C SER A 473 4.06 0.18 23.93
N ALA A 474 3.29 0.03 22.85
CA ALA A 474 2.78 1.15 22.06
C ALA A 474 1.87 2.07 22.89
N LEU A 475 1.01 1.50 23.73
CA LEU A 475 0.14 2.25 24.66
C LEU A 475 0.94 3.06 25.68
N VAL A 476 1.95 2.44 26.31
CA VAL A 476 2.83 3.12 27.28
C VAL A 476 3.59 4.28 26.63
N LYS A 477 4.05 4.09 25.39
CA LYS A 477 4.74 5.12 24.60
C LYS A 477 3.81 6.20 24.04
N GLY A 478 2.49 6.04 24.13
CA GLY A 478 1.52 6.97 23.55
C GLY A 478 1.47 6.96 22.02
N ILE A 479 1.97 5.89 21.38
CA ILE A 479 2.03 5.74 19.91
C ILE A 479 1.08 4.65 19.41
N ASN A 480 0.05 4.27 20.18
CA ASN A 480 -0.91 3.25 19.76
C ASN A 480 -1.90 3.82 18.74
N TYR A 481 -1.68 3.56 17.45
CA TYR A 481 -2.54 4.05 16.37
C TYR A 481 -3.73 3.13 16.05
N MET A 482 -3.64 1.84 16.40
CA MET A 482 -4.65 0.85 16.06
C MET A 482 -4.66 -0.29 17.08
N PRO A 483 -5.83 -0.69 17.62
CA PRO A 483 -5.92 -1.85 18.50
C PRO A 483 -5.51 -3.14 17.79
N LEU A 484 -4.77 -4.02 18.47
CA LEU A 484 -4.31 -5.30 17.93
C LEU A 484 -5.47 -6.19 17.44
N LYS A 485 -6.60 -6.15 18.14
CA LYS A 485 -7.80 -6.92 17.77
C LYS A 485 -8.39 -6.51 16.41
N ASP A 486 -8.09 -5.28 15.97
CA ASP A 486 -8.59 -4.74 14.72
C ASP A 486 -7.57 -4.95 13.58
N ILE A 487 -6.39 -5.49 13.84
CA ILE A 487 -5.39 -5.76 12.80
C ILE A 487 -5.79 -7.03 12.04
N ALA A 488 -5.97 -6.89 10.72
CA ALA A 488 -6.27 -7.99 9.82
C ALA A 488 -5.12 -8.99 9.73
N ARG A 489 -5.46 -10.27 9.50
CA ARG A 489 -4.46 -11.31 9.21
C ARG A 489 -3.94 -11.28 7.77
N SER A 490 -4.68 -10.65 6.87
CA SER A 490 -4.36 -10.53 5.45
C SER A 490 -5.10 -9.34 4.86
N ILE A 491 -4.80 -9.01 3.61
CA ILE A 491 -5.56 -8.03 2.84
C ILE A 491 -6.98 -8.58 2.56
N GLN A 492 -8.00 -7.92 3.10
CA GLN A 492 -9.39 -8.42 3.10
C GLN A 492 -10.51 -7.36 2.94
N TYR A 493 -10.19 -6.09 2.67
CA TYR A 493 -11.17 -5.02 2.41
C TYR A 493 -10.67 -4.00 1.41
#